data_AF-A0A957SP03-F1
#
_entry.id   AF-A0A957SP03-F1
#
_cell.length_a   1.000
_cell.length_b   1.000
_cell.length_c   1.000
_cell.angle_alpha   90.00
_cell.angle_beta   90.00
_cell.angle_gamma   90.00
#
_symmetry.space_group_name_H-M   'P 1'
#
loop_
_entity.id
_entity.type
_entity.pdbx_description
1 polymer ?
#
loop_
_entity_poly.entity_id
_entity_poly.type
_entity_poly.pdbx_seq_one_letter_code
_entity_poly.pdbx_strand_id
1 'polypeptide(L)' 'MPEISRFYGIIISIYLEENVQHHLPHFHVRYQQYRASYGIEPVSQLAGALPVRQ' A
#
# COMPACT_ATOMS: atom_id res chain seq x y z
N MET A 1 -8.78 3.71 -8.82
CA MET A 1 -8.82 2.69 -7.75
C MET A 1 -9.73 3.19 -6.65
N PRO A 2 -10.61 2.35 -6.08
CA PRO A 2 -11.39 2.75 -4.93
C PRO A 2 -10.45 3.07 -3.76
N GLU A 3 -10.52 4.31 -3.30
CA GLU A 3 -9.91 4.73 -2.05
C GLU A 3 -10.79 4.25 -0.90
N ILE A 4 -10.18 3.63 0.10
CA ILE A 4 -10.89 3.09 1.27
C ILE A 4 -10.72 4.02 2.47
N SER A 5 -9.57 4.68 2.55
CA SER A 5 -9.27 5.59 3.65
C SER A 5 -8.20 6.61 3.24
N ARG A 6 -8.23 7.76 3.91
CA ARG A 6 -7.24 8.82 3.79
C ARG A 6 -7.04 9.55 5.11
N PHE A 7 -5.78 9.73 5.49
CA PHE A 7 -5.39 10.46 6.69
C PHE A 7 -3.99 11.05 6.53
N TYR A 8 -3.75 12.28 7.00
CA TYR A 8 -2.43 12.94 6.94
C TYR A 8 -1.75 12.93 5.54
N GLY A 9 -2.54 12.93 4.45
CA GLY A 9 -2.02 12.84 3.08
C GLY A 9 -1.63 11.42 2.62
N ILE A 10 -1.83 10.41 3.46
CA ILE A 10 -1.70 9.00 3.17
C ILE A 10 -3.01 8.52 2.56
N ILE A 11 -2.93 7.82 1.42
CA ILE A 11 -4.07 7.25 0.71
C ILE A 11 -3.95 5.73 0.75
N ILE A 12 -5.02 5.07 1.18
CA ILE A 12 -5.13 3.62 1.24
C ILE A 12 -6.15 3.14 0.20
N SER A 13 -5.74 2.18 -0.62
CA SER A 13 -6.60 1.58 -1.63
C SER A 13 -6.38 0.06 -1.73
N ILE A 14 -7.43 -0.68 -2.07
CA ILE A 14 -7.35 -2.09 -2.46
C ILE A 14 -7.87 -2.21 -3.88
N TYR A 15 -7.09 -2.87 -4.74
CA TYR A 15 -7.43 -3.15 -6.12
C TYR A 15 -6.60 -4.35 -6.60
N LEU A 16 -7.05 -5.00 -7.66
CA LEU A 16 -6.30 -6.07 -8.30
C LEU A 16 -5.18 -5.47 -9.16
N GLU A 17 -3.93 -5.85 -8.92
CA GLU A 17 -2.82 -5.54 -9.83
C GLU A 17 -2.61 -6.69 -10.80
N GLU A 18 -2.62 -6.38 -12.10
CA GLU A 18 -2.47 -7.38 -13.18
C GLU A 18 -1.07 -8.03 -13.22
N ASN A 19 -0.07 -7.46 -12.54
CA ASN A 19 1.35 -7.85 -12.63
C ASN A 19 2.03 -8.10 -11.27
N VAL A 20 1.29 -8.36 -10.19
CA VAL A 20 1.90 -8.63 -8.87
C VAL A 20 2.18 -10.11 -8.65
N GLN A 21 3.44 -10.41 -8.42
CA GLN A 21 3.97 -11.76 -8.16
C GLN A 21 3.51 -12.36 -6.82
N HIS A 22 2.96 -11.53 -5.92
CA HIS A 22 2.51 -11.91 -4.58
C HIS A 22 0.98 -11.98 -4.55
N HIS A 23 0.40 -13.15 -4.84
CA HIS A 23 -1.05 -13.43 -4.72
C HIS A 23 -1.54 -13.43 -3.24
N LEU A 24 -1.04 -12.51 -2.42
CA LEU A 24 -1.39 -12.38 -1.01
C LEU A 24 -2.39 -11.24 -0.83
N PRO A 25 -3.36 -11.34 0.10
CA PRO A 25 -4.20 -10.21 0.47
C PRO A 25 -3.34 -9.02 0.94
N HIS A 26 -3.42 -7.91 0.23
CA HIS A 26 -2.64 -6.71 0.51
C HIS A 26 -3.41 -5.43 0.22
N PHE A 27 -2.91 -4.32 0.75
CA PHE A 27 -3.38 -2.97 0.44
C PHE A 27 -2.22 -2.10 -0.05
N HIS A 28 -2.56 -1.07 -0.81
CA HIS A 28 -1.61 -0.12 -1.35
C HIS A 28 -1.66 1.18 -0.55
N VAL A 29 -0.49 1.76 -0.35
CA VAL A 29 -0.29 3.01 0.36
C VAL A 29 0.41 3.99 -0.56
N ARG A 30 -0.15 5.19 -0.68
CA ARG A 30 0.48 6.31 -1.38
C ARG A 30 0.63 7.50 -0.46
N TYR A 31 1.84 8.05 -0.40
CA TYR A 31 2.15 9.27 0.34
C TYR A 31 3.06 10.16 -0.51
N GLN A 32 2.54 11.28 -1.02
CA GLN A 32 3.25 12.12 -2.00
C GLN A 32 3.73 11.28 -3.22
N GLN A 33 5.05 11.24 -3.44
CA GLN A 33 5.75 10.45 -4.45
C GLN A 33 6.03 9.00 -4.03
N TYR A 34 5.86 8.67 -2.75
CA TYR A 34 6.14 7.35 -2.19
C TYR A 34 4.94 6.42 -2.39
N ARG A 35 5.27 5.16 -2.66
CA ARG A 35 4.32 4.05 -2.85
C ARG A 35 4.85 2.83 -2.13
N ALA A 36 3.95 2.11 -1.47
CA ALA A 36 4.23 0.83 -0.86
C ALA A 36 2.99 -0.08 -0.90
N SER A 37 3.21 -1.38 -0.78
CA SER A 37 2.16 -2.37 -0.55
C SER A 37 2.46 -3.17 0.71
N TYR A 38 1.41 -3.48 1.47
CA TYR A 38 1.51 -4.20 2.73
C TYR A 38 0.54 -5.38 2.76
N GLY A 39 0.99 -6.53 3.23
CA GLY A 39 0.14 -7.67 3.52
C GLY A 39 -0.86 -7.36 4.64
N ILE A 40 -1.98 -8.08 4.67
CA ILE A 40 -2.98 -7.97 5.74
C ILE A 40 -2.64 -8.91 6.90
N GLU A 41 -2.22 -10.14 6.59
CA GLU A 41 -1.94 -11.18 7.59
C GLU A 41 -0.73 -12.03 7.14
N PRO A 42 0.48 -11.77 7.68
CA PRO A 42 0.82 -10.70 8.62
C PRO A 42 0.93 -9.33 7.94
N VAL A 43 0.77 -8.26 8.73
CA VAL A 43 1.08 -6.90 8.28
C VAL A 43 2.59 -6.77 8.08
N SER A 44 3.00 -6.82 6.82
CA SER A 44 4.40 -6.81 6.39
C SER A 44 4.54 -6.06 5.07
N GLN A 45 5.65 -5.36 4.87
CA GLN A 45 5.91 -4.66 3.62
C GLN A 45 6.23 -5.67 2.51
N LEU A 46 5.47 -5.61 1.42
CA LEU A 46 5.66 -6.49 0.26
C LEU A 46 6.50 -5.80 -0.82
N ALA A 47 6.24 -4.52 -1.10
CA ALA A 47 6.97 -3.75 -2.09
C ALA A 47 6.97 -2.25 -1.79
N GLY A 48 7.87 -1.52 -2.47
CA GLY A 48 8.00 -0.07 -2.34
C GLY A 48 8.58 0.35 -0.99
N ALA A 49 8.35 1.60 -0.60
CA ALA A 49 8.76 2.13 0.70
C ALA A 49 7.99 3.43 1.01
N LEU A 50 7.85 3.72 2.31
CA LEU A 50 7.40 5.02 2.82
C LEU A 50 8.57 5.73 3.50
N PRO A 51 8.59 7.07 3.54
CA PRO A 51 9.63 7.80 4.23
C PRO A 51 9.57 7.49 5.73
N VAL A 52 10.72 7.31 6.35
CA VAL A 52 10.82 7.15 7.81
C VAL A 52 10.45 8.49 8.44
N ARG A 53 9.72 8.44 9.55
CA ARG A 53 9.42 9.65 10.33
C ARG A 53 10.75 10.32 10.71
N GLN A 54 10.87 11.61 10.44
CA GLN A 54 11.95 12.43 10.97
C GLN A 54 11.82 12.60 12.49
#